data_AF-M7Z6Q2-F1
#
_entry.id   AF-M7Z6Q2-F1
#
_cell.length_a   1.000
_cell.length_b   1.000
_cell.length_c   1.000
_cell.angle_alpha   90.00
_cell.angle_beta   90.00
_cell.angle_gamma   90.00
#
_symmetry.space_group_name_H-M   'P 1'
#
loop_
_entity.id
_entity.type
_entity.pdbx_description
1 polymer ?
#
loop_
_entity_poly.entity_id
_entity_poly.type
_entity_poly.pdbx_seq_one_letter_code
_entity_poly.pdbx_strand_id
1 'polypeptide(L)'
;MTVLNKSFDGLSYYLKPCFLYMSIFPKDREVSRRRLVRRWIAEGYSREVCGRSAEEIAEGDFMELVSRSMLLPSQQSIHGRKGIDACQVHDLIHEISIKKSTEENFVFTLEEVFGKWKPFFISDKMRLLRVLDLEGTPGLADHHLQHIGKLLHLKYFSIRGCDDIHHLPHSLGNLRQLHTLDVRDTRILKLPKTIIKLRMLTYLRLGRKSIDKKVSYEKLEEKLANSMGNNRLCLLTSGSVMLCAACCAPRHLGYSEDMNRHDVCTVACCARLPAVAKRLDRYGVLAPRGMRKLIGLHTLGVVNVARAVVIQDIKKLTWLRKLAVTGINGRNGENFCSTINNLNRLESLSIRSEGEPGLCECLHWMTSPPENLQSLKLYGNLIKLPRWVQRLQNLVKLNLRSTRLSGHDGDVEVLGRMPNLAILHLLEKSFQGEELSFQIGIFRSLTVLVFGNFGDIKLVKFDQGAMPKLEQLQVRNDWRVSAENGCSGNEVAFSGLDFLPSIKEARLWLNIIPDEQLKEIPDEVFLKASNFEEHFRTQLANNPRNPILKVGELENQN
;
A
#
# COMPACT_ATOMS: atom_id res chain seq x y z
N MET A 1 37.44 12.28 7.00
CA MET A 1 37.07 13.05 5.79
C MET A 1 37.81 12.59 4.52
N THR A 2 39.14 12.45 4.53
CA THR A 2 39.94 12.13 3.32
C THR A 2 39.62 10.78 2.65
N VAL A 3 39.34 9.73 3.43
CA VAL A 3 38.98 8.40 2.88
C VAL A 3 37.57 8.41 2.29
N LEU A 4 36.61 9.09 2.92
CA LEU A 4 35.23 9.15 2.45
C LEU A 4 35.06 10.04 1.21
N ASN A 5 35.86 11.10 1.07
CA ASN A 5 35.93 11.88 -0.18
C ASN A 5 36.46 11.03 -1.35
N LYS A 6 37.48 10.19 -1.11
CA LYS A 6 37.97 9.22 -2.12
C LYS A 6 36.88 8.24 -2.54
N SER A 7 35.97 7.87 -1.65
CA SER A 7 34.81 7.03 -2.00
C SER A 7 33.89 7.73 -3.00
N PHE A 8 33.62 9.03 -2.82
CA PHE A 8 32.86 9.84 -3.80
C PHE A 8 33.62 10.03 -5.11
N ASP A 9 34.91 10.33 -5.06
CA ASP A 9 35.75 10.51 -6.25
C ASP A 9 35.83 9.24 -7.11
N GLY A 10 35.78 8.07 -6.47
CA GLY A 10 35.72 6.76 -7.11
C GLY A 10 34.35 6.34 -7.67
N LEU A 11 33.33 7.19 -7.57
CA LEU A 11 32.04 6.95 -8.23
C LEU A 11 32.13 7.23 -9.73
N SER A 12 31.41 6.42 -10.53
CA SER A 12 31.29 6.68 -11.96
C SER A 12 30.54 8.00 -12.19
N TYR A 13 30.77 8.64 -13.35
CA TYR A 13 30.08 9.87 -13.73
C TYR A 13 28.56 9.75 -13.66
N TYR A 14 28.01 8.57 -13.98
CA TYR A 14 26.57 8.31 -13.96
C TYR A 14 26.01 8.13 -12.56
N LEU A 15 26.82 7.65 -11.61
CA LEU A 15 26.38 7.35 -10.24
C LEU A 15 26.48 8.55 -9.30
N LYS A 16 27.38 9.51 -9.59
CA LYS A 16 27.54 10.76 -8.83
C LYS A 16 26.22 11.54 -8.69
N PRO A 17 25.45 11.81 -9.77
CA PRO A 17 24.11 12.41 -9.68
C PRO A 17 23.16 11.71 -8.70
N CYS A 18 23.08 10.37 -8.77
CA CYS A 18 22.21 9.57 -7.92
C CYS A 18 22.62 9.68 -6.44
N PHE A 19 23.92 9.69 -6.17
CA PHE A 19 24.47 9.88 -4.84
C PHE A 19 24.21 11.30 -4.29
N LEU A 20 24.50 12.34 -5.07
CA LEU A 20 24.29 13.73 -4.65
C LEU A 20 22.81 14.04 -4.42
N TYR A 21 21.91 13.38 -5.14
CA TYR A 21 20.46 13.50 -4.92
C TYR A 21 20.03 13.16 -3.49
N MET A 22 20.81 12.33 -2.80
CA MET A 22 20.49 11.92 -1.43
C MET A 22 20.60 13.08 -0.43
N SER A 23 21.31 14.16 -0.76
CA SER A 23 21.37 15.37 0.07
C SER A 23 20.00 16.02 0.30
N ILE A 24 19.00 15.70 -0.53
CA ILE A 24 17.64 16.24 -0.42
C ILE A 24 16.87 15.62 0.74
N PHE A 25 17.21 14.41 1.18
CA PHE A 25 16.48 13.77 2.27
C PHE A 25 17.04 14.19 3.62
N PRO A 26 16.22 14.31 4.68
CA PRO A 26 16.73 14.60 6.01
C PRO A 26 17.66 13.48 6.47
N LYS A 27 18.56 13.86 7.38
CA LYS A 27 19.31 12.89 8.17
C LYS A 27 18.35 11.89 8.82
N ASP A 28 18.75 10.62 8.84
CA ASP A 28 18.02 9.51 9.47
C ASP A 28 16.65 9.13 8.91
N ARG A 29 16.19 9.80 7.84
CA ARG A 29 14.93 9.43 7.20
C ARG A 29 15.13 8.25 6.26
N GLU A 30 14.44 7.16 6.54
CA GLU A 30 14.36 6.05 5.61
C GLU A 30 13.56 6.41 4.36
N VAL A 31 14.11 6.08 3.19
CA VAL A 31 13.52 6.34 1.89
C VAL A 31 13.22 5.03 1.20
N SER A 32 11.97 4.84 0.76
CA SER A 32 11.61 3.66 -0.03
C SER A 32 12.42 3.61 -1.33
N ARG A 33 13.05 2.47 -1.61
CA ARG A 33 13.82 2.20 -2.84
C ARG A 33 13.05 2.59 -4.11
N ARG A 34 11.77 2.19 -4.20
CA ARG A 34 10.93 2.50 -5.37
C ARG A 34 10.61 3.97 -5.53
N ARG A 35 10.58 4.74 -4.42
CA ARG A 35 10.38 6.18 -4.45
C ARG A 35 11.63 6.85 -5.00
N LEU A 36 12.79 6.47 -4.50
CA LEU A 36 14.08 6.99 -4.92
C LEU A 36 14.35 6.74 -6.41
N VAL A 37 14.22 5.48 -6.87
CA VAL A 37 14.42 5.09 -8.27
C VAL A 37 13.56 5.92 -9.22
N ARG A 38 12.27 6.14 -8.90
CA ARG A 38 11.39 6.96 -9.76
C ARG A 38 11.79 8.42 -9.80
N ARG A 39 12.34 8.96 -8.71
CA ARG A 39 12.84 10.34 -8.67
C ARG A 39 14.08 10.50 -9.54
N TRP A 40 15.03 9.56 -9.48
CA TRP A 40 16.21 9.57 -10.37
C TRP A 40 15.84 9.49 -11.85
N ILE A 41 14.86 8.65 -12.21
CA ILE A 41 14.34 8.58 -13.58
C ILE A 41 13.69 9.92 -14.00
N ALA A 42 12.93 10.54 -13.10
CA ALA A 42 12.26 11.82 -13.38
C ALA A 42 13.26 12.99 -13.53
N GLU A 43 14.33 13.02 -12.74
CA GLU A 43 15.44 13.96 -12.96
C GLU A 43 16.18 13.67 -14.27
N GLY A 44 16.24 12.39 -14.66
CA GLY A 44 16.86 11.90 -15.88
C GLY A 44 18.30 11.44 -15.69
N TYR A 45 18.65 11.01 -14.47
CA TYR A 45 19.96 10.42 -14.12
C TYR A 45 20.11 9.02 -14.71
N SER A 46 19.02 8.26 -14.71
CA SER A 46 18.95 6.97 -15.40
C SER A 46 18.04 7.11 -16.63
N ARG A 47 18.59 6.83 -17.81
CA ARG A 47 17.89 6.89 -19.10
C ARG A 47 18.00 5.55 -19.79
N GLU A 48 17.06 5.22 -20.68
CA GLU A 48 17.14 4.00 -21.47
C GLU A 48 18.40 3.97 -22.34
N VAL A 49 19.18 2.89 -22.24
CA VAL A 49 20.43 2.69 -23.01
C VAL A 49 20.46 1.23 -23.47
N CYS A 50 20.66 1.02 -24.78
CA CYS A 50 20.94 -0.29 -25.38
C CYS A 50 20.05 -1.45 -24.87
N GLY A 51 18.72 -1.34 -25.04
CA GLY A 51 17.78 -2.42 -24.69
C GLY A 51 17.52 -2.61 -23.18
N ARG A 52 18.14 -1.81 -22.30
CA ARG A 52 17.87 -1.76 -20.86
C ARG A 52 17.00 -0.56 -20.52
N SER A 53 15.92 -0.81 -19.80
CA SER A 53 15.00 0.24 -19.36
C SER A 53 15.63 1.17 -18.31
N ALA A 54 15.15 2.41 -18.24
CA ALA A 54 15.59 3.37 -17.21
C ALA A 54 15.37 2.84 -15.78
N GLU A 55 14.35 2.01 -15.56
CA GLU A 55 14.09 1.36 -14.26
C GLU A 55 15.15 0.31 -13.95
N GLU A 56 15.59 -0.51 -14.91
CA GLU A 56 16.66 -1.49 -14.69
C GLU A 56 18.03 -0.86 -14.44
N ILE A 57 18.30 0.29 -15.06
CA ILE A 57 19.55 1.02 -14.82
C ILE A 57 19.52 1.66 -13.44
N ALA A 58 18.46 2.41 -13.10
CA ALA A 58 18.30 3.02 -11.78
C ALA A 58 18.32 1.99 -10.63
N GLU A 59 17.75 0.81 -10.86
CA GLU A 59 17.80 -0.29 -9.89
C GLU A 59 19.20 -0.89 -9.75
N GLY A 60 20.00 -0.92 -10.83
CA GLY A 60 21.41 -1.29 -10.78
C GLY A 60 22.24 -0.27 -10.00
N ASP A 61 22.06 1.02 -10.31
CA ASP A 61 22.71 2.15 -9.64
C ASP A 61 22.44 2.12 -8.12
N PHE A 62 21.20 1.85 -7.72
CA PHE A 62 20.82 1.69 -6.31
C PHE A 62 21.61 0.57 -5.64
N MET A 63 21.66 -0.61 -6.26
CA MET A 63 22.36 -1.76 -5.68
C MET A 63 23.87 -1.54 -5.64
N GLU A 64 24.44 -0.80 -6.59
CA GLU A 64 25.85 -0.43 -6.57
C GLU A 64 26.17 0.48 -5.37
N LEU A 65 25.35 1.51 -5.11
CA LEU A 65 25.53 2.39 -3.94
C LEU A 65 25.40 1.63 -2.61
N VAL A 66 24.50 0.65 -2.53
CA VAL A 66 24.40 -0.25 -1.36
C VAL A 66 25.66 -1.11 -1.23
N SER A 67 26.15 -1.69 -2.32
CA SER A 67 27.36 -2.54 -2.30
C SER A 67 28.62 -1.78 -1.89
N ARG A 68 28.67 -0.47 -2.15
CA ARG A 68 29.73 0.45 -1.74
C ARG A 68 29.53 1.00 -0.33
N SER A 69 28.54 0.52 0.42
CA SER A 69 28.18 0.97 1.77
C SER A 69 27.86 2.47 1.88
N MET A 70 27.43 3.10 0.80
CA MET A 70 26.99 4.51 0.80
C MET A 70 25.52 4.66 1.18
N LEU A 71 24.73 3.61 0.94
CA LEU A 71 23.35 3.48 1.38
C LEU A 71 23.24 2.29 2.32
N LEU A 72 22.70 2.53 3.52
CA LEU A 72 22.34 1.50 4.47
C LEU A 72 21.01 0.89 4.04
N PRO A 73 20.97 -0.40 3.68
CA PRO A 73 19.73 -1.06 3.29
C PRO A 73 18.85 -1.34 4.50
N SER A 74 17.54 -1.19 4.34
CA SER A 74 16.57 -1.55 5.37
C SER A 74 15.33 -2.24 4.81
N GLN A 75 14.59 -2.89 5.70
CA GLN A 75 13.39 -3.67 5.38
C GLN A 75 12.19 -3.14 6.19
N GLN A 76 11.41 -2.25 5.59
CA GLN A 76 10.23 -1.64 6.22
C GLN A 76 8.95 -2.47 6.04
N SER A 77 8.80 -3.18 4.91
CA SER A 77 7.56 -3.90 4.63
C SER A 77 7.62 -5.35 5.06
N ILE A 78 6.69 -5.72 5.93
CA ILE A 78 6.21 -7.11 6.18
C ILE A 78 5.92 -7.84 4.84
N HIS A 79 5.61 -7.09 3.76
CA HIS A 79 5.23 -7.61 2.45
C HIS A 79 6.32 -7.51 1.38
N GLY A 80 7.55 -7.13 1.72
CA GLY A 80 8.66 -6.94 0.77
C GLY A 80 9.16 -8.26 0.16
N ARG A 81 9.21 -8.36 -1.18
CA ARG A 81 9.75 -9.54 -1.91
C ARG A 81 11.28 -9.58 -1.91
N LYS A 82 11.94 -8.43 -1.77
CA LYS A 82 13.40 -8.28 -1.72
C LYS A 82 13.73 -7.84 -0.29
N GLY A 83 14.74 -8.44 0.33
CA GLY A 83 15.17 -8.10 1.70
C GLY A 83 15.59 -6.64 1.91
N ILE A 84 15.62 -5.83 0.85
CA ILE A 84 15.91 -4.40 0.86
C ILE A 84 14.81 -3.66 0.10
N ASP A 85 13.92 -2.97 0.81
CA ASP A 85 12.83 -2.18 0.22
C ASP A 85 12.87 -0.68 0.58
N ALA A 86 13.77 -0.31 1.48
CA ALA A 86 14.12 1.04 1.84
C ALA A 86 15.65 1.18 2.02
N CYS A 87 16.09 2.42 2.14
CA CYS A 87 17.48 2.75 2.47
C CYS A 87 17.55 4.01 3.33
N GLN A 88 18.65 4.14 4.05
CA GLN A 88 19.07 5.36 4.74
C GLN A 88 20.49 5.70 4.28
N VAL A 89 20.85 6.98 4.34
CA VAL A 89 22.22 7.41 4.07
C VAL A 89 22.92 7.52 5.42
N HIS A 90 24.14 7.00 5.52
CA HIS A 90 24.93 7.15 6.74
C HIS A 90 25.25 8.64 6.99
N ASP A 91 25.23 9.10 8.23
CA ASP A 91 25.48 10.48 8.65
C ASP A 91 26.65 11.17 7.94
N LEU A 92 27.84 10.58 8.04
CA LEU A 92 29.06 11.11 7.41
C LEU A 92 28.96 11.18 5.88
N ILE A 93 28.22 10.24 5.27
CA ILE A 93 28.00 10.20 3.82
C ILE A 93 26.99 11.28 3.41
N HIS A 94 25.99 11.54 4.24
CA HIS A 94 25.00 12.59 4.05
C HIS A 94 25.64 13.98 4.10
N GLU A 95 26.51 14.22 5.07
CA GLU A 95 27.30 15.48 5.16
C GLU A 95 28.16 15.72 3.92
N ILE A 96 28.83 14.66 3.42
CA ILE A 96 29.62 14.74 2.18
C ILE A 96 28.72 15.03 0.98
N SER A 97 27.56 14.38 0.89
CA SER A 97 26.59 14.61 -0.17
C SER A 97 26.12 16.07 -0.19
N ILE A 98 25.78 16.64 0.98
CA ILE A 98 25.43 18.07 1.10
C ILE A 98 26.58 18.95 0.64
N LYS A 99 27.79 18.74 1.18
CA LYS A 99 28.97 19.55 0.83
C LYS A 99 29.29 19.51 -0.66
N LYS A 100 29.26 18.33 -1.27
CA LYS A 100 29.53 18.17 -2.71
C LYS A 100 28.42 18.73 -3.58
N SER A 101 27.18 18.62 -3.14
CA SER A 101 26.04 19.17 -3.85
C SER A 101 26.05 20.69 -3.89
N THR A 102 26.49 21.35 -2.81
CA THR A 102 26.67 22.82 -2.77
C THR A 102 27.87 23.28 -3.60
N GLU A 103 29.00 22.56 -3.55
CA GLU A 103 30.18 22.83 -4.41
C GLU A 103 29.82 22.76 -5.91
N GLU A 104 29.02 21.77 -6.32
CA GLU A 104 28.66 21.54 -7.73
C GLU A 104 27.39 22.29 -8.18
N ASN A 105 26.75 23.10 -7.32
CA ASN A 105 25.42 23.69 -7.54
C ASN A 105 24.38 22.66 -8.02
N PHE A 106 24.53 21.41 -7.57
CA PHE A 106 23.82 20.27 -8.14
C PHE A 106 22.39 20.17 -7.61
N VAL A 107 22.18 20.49 -6.32
CA VAL A 107 20.86 20.57 -5.69
C VAL A 107 20.78 21.86 -4.87
N PHE A 108 19.72 22.63 -5.08
CA PHE A 108 19.33 23.66 -4.13
C PHE A 108 18.53 23.00 -3.00
N THR A 109 19.22 22.60 -1.93
CA THR A 109 18.57 22.05 -0.74
C THR A 109 17.88 23.19 -0.01
N LEU A 110 16.56 23.33 -0.18
CA LEU A 110 15.77 24.12 0.75
C LEU A 110 15.71 23.30 2.05
N GLU A 111 16.61 23.60 2.99
CA GLU A 111 16.71 22.93 4.31
C GLU A 111 15.38 22.93 5.09
N GLU A 112 14.41 23.74 4.68
CA GLU A 112 13.07 23.86 5.30
C GLU A 112 11.93 23.05 4.63
N VAL A 113 12.19 22.15 3.67
CA VAL A 113 11.12 21.41 2.95
C VAL A 113 10.47 20.33 3.82
N PHE A 114 11.11 19.93 4.92
CA PHE A 114 10.58 18.95 5.86
C PHE A 114 9.94 19.66 7.04
N GLY A 115 8.68 20.06 6.85
CA GLY A 115 7.90 20.78 7.85
C GLY A 115 6.48 21.05 7.35
N LYS A 116 5.75 21.90 8.08
CA LYS A 116 4.42 22.36 7.66
C LYS A 116 4.48 22.99 6.26
N TRP A 117 3.46 22.75 5.46
CA TRP A 117 3.31 23.34 4.13
C TRP A 117 3.57 24.86 4.13
N LYS A 118 4.29 25.35 3.11
CA LYS A 118 4.53 26.78 2.85
C LYS A 118 4.10 27.14 1.42
N PRO A 119 3.44 28.31 1.19
CA PRO A 119 2.87 28.65 -0.11
C PRO A 119 3.86 28.72 -1.30
N PHE A 120 5.15 28.96 -1.04
CA PHE A 120 6.14 29.15 -2.11
C PHE A 120 6.52 27.87 -2.86
N PHE A 121 6.19 26.68 -2.35
CA PHE A 121 6.51 25.40 -3.00
C PHE A 121 5.83 25.24 -4.38
N ILE A 122 4.69 25.90 -4.59
CA ILE A 122 4.02 25.97 -5.90
C ILE A 122 3.95 27.45 -6.30
N SER A 123 5.05 27.95 -6.88
CA SER A 123 5.12 29.32 -7.41
C SER A 123 5.60 29.37 -8.85
N ASP A 124 5.36 30.52 -9.49
CA ASP A 124 5.82 30.81 -10.85
C ASP A 124 7.35 30.79 -11.02
N LYS A 125 8.11 30.83 -9.92
CA LYS A 125 9.59 30.75 -9.96
C LYS A 125 10.10 29.31 -10.15
N MET A 126 9.28 28.29 -9.91
CA MET A 126 9.66 26.87 -9.94
C MET A 126 9.30 26.16 -11.27
N ARG A 127 9.15 26.90 -12.38
CA ARG A 127 8.63 26.35 -13.65
C ARG A 127 9.46 25.22 -14.27
N LEU A 128 10.75 25.14 -13.95
CA LEU A 128 11.67 24.09 -14.44
C LEU A 128 11.67 22.81 -13.58
N LEU A 129 10.91 22.80 -12.48
CA LEU A 129 10.88 21.68 -11.54
C LEU A 129 10.41 20.39 -12.20
N ARG A 130 11.18 19.31 -12.04
CA ARG A 130 10.87 17.96 -12.57
C ARG A 130 10.29 17.03 -11.53
N VAL A 131 10.68 17.19 -10.27
CA VAL A 131 10.24 16.37 -9.14
C VAL A 131 9.67 17.26 -8.05
N LEU A 132 8.40 17.03 -7.70
CA LEU A 132 7.75 17.64 -6.55
C LEU A 132 7.19 16.52 -5.68
N ASP A 133 7.73 16.40 -4.47
CA ASP A 133 7.47 15.28 -3.58
C ASP A 133 7.14 15.82 -2.18
N LEU A 134 5.85 15.93 -1.91
CA LEU A 134 5.25 16.46 -0.69
C LEU A 134 4.71 15.33 0.19
N GLU A 135 5.32 14.14 0.16
CA GLU A 135 4.84 12.98 0.93
C GLU A 135 4.79 13.29 2.43
N GLY A 136 3.59 13.16 3.00
CA GLY A 136 3.31 13.35 4.42
C GLY A 136 3.45 14.80 4.89
N THR A 137 3.43 15.80 4.00
CA THR A 137 3.53 17.21 4.39
C THR A 137 2.27 17.63 5.17
N PRO A 138 2.39 18.00 6.46
CA PRO A 138 1.26 18.46 7.25
C PRO A 138 0.81 19.86 6.80
N GLY A 139 -0.50 20.13 6.90
CA GLY A 139 -1.12 21.40 6.51
C GLY A 139 -1.30 21.63 5.00
N LEU A 140 -1.04 20.62 4.17
CA LEU A 140 -1.32 20.69 2.74
C LEU A 140 -2.79 20.37 2.46
N ALA A 141 -3.60 21.41 2.17
CA ALA A 141 -5.00 21.31 1.75
C ALA A 141 -5.24 21.56 0.23
N ASP A 142 -6.46 21.26 -0.25
CA ASP A 142 -6.86 21.30 -1.67
C ASP A 142 -6.52 22.62 -2.38
N HIS A 143 -6.81 23.76 -1.75
CA HIS A 143 -6.59 25.08 -2.34
C HIS A 143 -5.12 25.38 -2.69
N HIS A 144 -4.16 24.78 -1.98
CA HIS A 144 -2.74 24.95 -2.25
C HIS A 144 -2.31 24.35 -3.60
N LEU A 145 -3.05 23.38 -4.12
CA LEU A 145 -2.72 22.71 -5.38
C LEU A 145 -3.24 23.47 -6.61
N GLN A 146 -4.03 24.54 -6.47
CA GLN A 146 -4.70 25.23 -7.59
C GLN A 146 -3.76 25.60 -8.74
N HIS A 147 -2.52 26.00 -8.41
CA HIS A 147 -1.51 26.43 -9.37
C HIS A 147 -0.57 25.33 -9.88
N ILE A 148 -0.75 24.07 -9.48
CA ILE A 148 0.16 22.97 -9.85
C ILE A 148 0.32 22.83 -11.37
N GLY A 149 -0.73 23.12 -12.14
CA GLY A 149 -0.70 23.06 -13.60
C GLY A 149 0.23 24.07 -14.29
N LYS A 150 0.88 24.97 -13.54
CA LYS A 150 1.92 25.88 -14.05
C LYS A 150 3.31 25.23 -14.15
N LEU A 151 3.54 24.10 -13.47
CA LEU A 151 4.83 23.40 -13.43
C LEU A 151 4.99 22.47 -14.65
N LEU A 152 5.07 23.03 -15.85
CA LEU A 152 4.95 22.28 -17.12
C LEU A 152 6.01 21.20 -17.35
N HIS A 153 7.16 21.30 -16.70
CA HIS A 153 8.27 20.34 -16.78
C HIS A 153 8.20 19.21 -15.74
N LEU A 154 7.16 19.20 -14.91
CA LEU A 154 7.02 18.22 -13.84
C LEU A 154 6.82 16.81 -14.40
N LYS A 155 7.69 15.88 -13.99
CA LYS A 155 7.69 14.46 -14.36
C LYS A 155 7.29 13.55 -13.21
N TYR A 156 7.53 13.96 -11.96
CA TYR A 156 7.15 13.24 -10.76
C TYR A 156 6.38 14.17 -9.82
N PHE A 157 5.18 13.77 -9.43
CA PHE A 157 4.38 14.46 -8.43
C PHE A 157 3.87 13.48 -7.38
N SER A 158 4.19 13.72 -6.11
CA SER A 158 3.64 12.97 -4.99
C SER A 158 3.12 13.89 -3.90
N ILE A 159 1.93 13.55 -3.41
CA ILE A 159 1.27 14.12 -2.21
C ILE A 159 0.78 12.97 -1.33
N ARG A 160 1.52 11.85 -1.35
CA ARG A 160 1.14 10.64 -0.64
C ARG A 160 1.06 10.91 0.86
N GLY A 161 0.05 10.39 1.54
CA GLY A 161 -0.09 10.59 2.99
C GLY A 161 -0.47 12.01 3.41
N CYS A 162 -0.83 12.88 2.46
CA CYS A 162 -1.42 14.19 2.78
C CYS A 162 -2.92 14.00 3.04
N ASP A 163 -3.28 13.89 4.31
CA ASP A 163 -4.63 13.57 4.74
C ASP A 163 -5.67 14.63 4.34
N ASP A 164 -5.30 15.91 4.31
CA ASP A 164 -6.24 17.02 4.01
C ASP A 164 -6.47 17.25 2.51
N ILE A 165 -5.91 16.40 1.64
CA ILE A 165 -6.18 16.42 0.20
C ILE A 165 -7.34 15.49 -0.18
N HIS A 166 -8.37 16.09 -0.75
CA HIS A 166 -9.61 15.45 -1.18
C HIS A 166 -9.86 15.60 -2.69
N HIS A 167 -9.26 16.61 -3.33
CA HIS A 167 -9.45 16.86 -4.76
C HIS A 167 -8.15 17.21 -5.46
N LEU A 168 -8.00 16.69 -6.67
CA LEU A 168 -6.97 17.15 -7.60
C LEU A 168 -7.54 18.23 -8.51
N PRO A 169 -6.83 19.35 -8.72
CA PRO A 169 -7.31 20.45 -9.55
C PRO A 169 -7.36 20.05 -11.02
N HIS A 170 -8.26 20.67 -11.79
CA HIS A 170 -8.34 20.44 -13.23
C HIS A 170 -7.07 20.86 -13.98
N SER A 171 -6.35 21.85 -13.46
CA SER A 171 -5.06 22.33 -13.99
C SER A 171 -3.98 21.25 -14.01
N LEU A 172 -4.10 20.18 -13.23
CA LEU A 172 -3.20 19.02 -13.26
C LEU A 172 -3.06 18.43 -14.67
N GLY A 173 -4.12 18.46 -15.49
CA GLY A 173 -4.09 17.97 -16.87
C GLY A 173 -3.18 18.76 -17.82
N ASN A 174 -2.60 19.88 -17.37
CA ASN A 174 -1.60 20.65 -18.12
C ASN A 174 -0.21 20.02 -18.04
N LEU A 175 0.05 19.14 -17.07
CA LEU A 175 1.35 18.52 -16.81
C LEU A 175 1.68 17.39 -17.80
N ARG A 176 1.77 17.71 -19.10
CA ARG A 176 1.86 16.69 -20.17
C ARG A 176 3.10 15.81 -20.10
N GLN A 177 4.14 16.23 -19.38
CA GLN A 177 5.38 15.47 -19.16
C GLN A 177 5.32 14.60 -17.89
N LEU A 178 4.20 14.54 -17.18
CA LEU A 178 4.09 13.79 -15.93
C LEU A 178 4.14 12.28 -16.19
N HIS A 179 5.12 11.61 -15.58
CA HIS A 179 5.32 10.15 -15.66
C HIS A 179 4.79 9.44 -14.41
N THR A 180 4.96 10.04 -13.24
CA THR A 180 4.49 9.49 -11.96
C THR A 180 3.58 10.47 -11.25
N LEU A 181 2.38 10.00 -10.91
CA LEU A 181 1.47 10.64 -9.97
C LEU A 181 1.21 9.68 -8.80
N ASP A 182 1.63 10.05 -7.59
CA ASP A 182 1.39 9.27 -6.38
C ASP A 182 0.57 10.03 -5.35
N VAL A 183 -0.70 9.66 -5.28
CA VAL A 183 -1.71 10.23 -4.38
C VAL A 183 -2.25 9.16 -3.42
N ARG A 184 -1.49 8.08 -3.20
CA ARG A 184 -1.88 7.05 -2.23
C ARG A 184 -2.02 7.65 -0.85
N ASP A 185 -2.83 7.00 -0.01
CA ASP A 185 -2.96 7.40 1.40
C ASP A 185 -3.45 8.86 1.54
N THR A 186 -4.22 9.37 0.56
CA THR A 186 -4.96 10.66 0.61
C THR A 186 -6.46 10.40 0.71
N ARG A 187 -7.28 11.44 0.83
CA ARG A 187 -8.75 11.35 0.86
C ARG A 187 -9.39 11.62 -0.52
N ILE A 188 -8.63 11.50 -1.61
CA ILE A 188 -9.15 11.66 -2.98
C ILE A 188 -10.08 10.51 -3.36
N LEU A 189 -11.35 10.83 -3.60
CA LEU A 189 -12.37 9.85 -4.01
C LEU A 189 -12.61 9.82 -5.53
N LYS A 190 -12.18 10.85 -6.26
CA LYS A 190 -12.43 10.97 -7.70
C LYS A 190 -11.30 11.70 -8.41
N LEU A 191 -10.89 11.15 -9.55
CA LEU A 191 -9.92 11.79 -10.44
C LEU A 191 -10.56 12.89 -11.31
N PRO A 192 -9.85 13.98 -11.60
CA PRO A 192 -10.32 15.04 -12.48
C PRO A 192 -10.42 14.52 -13.91
N LYS A 193 -11.44 14.95 -14.67
CA LYS A 193 -11.63 14.54 -16.08
C LYS A 193 -10.41 14.84 -16.95
N THR A 194 -9.63 15.86 -16.58
CA THR A 194 -8.44 16.29 -17.30
C THR A 194 -7.24 15.34 -17.17
N ILE A 195 -7.28 14.36 -16.25
CA ILE A 195 -6.20 13.36 -16.07
C ILE A 195 -5.91 12.60 -17.38
N ILE A 196 -6.91 12.43 -18.24
CA ILE A 196 -6.78 11.74 -19.53
C ILE A 196 -5.87 12.47 -20.54
N LYS A 197 -5.45 13.71 -20.24
CA LYS A 197 -4.50 14.49 -21.03
C LYS A 197 -3.04 14.09 -20.76
N LEU A 198 -2.77 13.38 -19.66
CA LEU A 198 -1.42 13.00 -19.21
C LEU A 198 -0.90 11.76 -19.96
N ARG A 199 -0.63 11.89 -21.26
CA ARG A 199 -0.30 10.75 -22.11
C ARG A 199 1.05 10.07 -21.79
N MET A 200 1.96 10.77 -21.10
CA MET A 200 3.25 10.24 -20.65
C MET A 200 3.16 9.52 -19.30
N LEU A 201 1.97 9.44 -18.70
CA LEU A 201 1.80 8.88 -17.36
C LEU A 201 2.01 7.36 -17.38
N THR A 202 3.05 6.91 -16.66
CA THR A 202 3.44 5.49 -16.54
C THR A 202 2.99 4.90 -15.21
N TYR A 203 3.01 5.69 -14.13
CA TYR A 203 2.63 5.26 -12.79
C TYR A 203 1.55 6.18 -12.23
N LEU A 204 0.31 5.69 -12.18
CA LEU A 204 -0.81 6.33 -11.52
C LEU A 204 -1.11 5.58 -10.22
N ARG A 205 -0.54 6.04 -9.11
CA ARG A 205 -0.65 5.37 -7.81
C ARG A 205 -1.76 6.02 -7.00
N LEU A 206 -2.80 5.23 -6.76
CA LEU A 206 -4.06 5.64 -6.16
C LEU A 206 -4.43 4.70 -5.02
N GLY A 207 -5.36 5.18 -4.20
CA GLY A 207 -6.03 4.41 -3.17
C GLY A 207 -5.45 4.60 -1.78
N ARG A 208 -6.27 4.33 -0.79
CA ARG A 208 -5.91 4.42 0.62
C ARG A 208 -5.47 3.05 1.13
N LYS A 209 -4.46 3.00 1.99
CA LYS A 209 -4.20 1.80 2.79
C LYS A 209 -5.44 1.47 3.64
N SER A 210 -5.66 0.18 3.83
CA SER A 210 -6.52 -0.33 4.90
C SER A 210 -5.77 -0.07 6.20
N ILE A 211 -5.96 1.10 6.79
CA ILE A 211 -5.49 1.36 8.15
C ILE A 211 -6.53 0.67 9.04
N ASP A 212 -6.07 -0.27 9.85
CA ASP A 212 -6.91 -1.03 10.78
C ASP A 212 -7.53 -0.15 11.88
N LYS A 213 -7.13 1.13 11.95
CA LYS A 213 -7.79 2.19 12.73
C LYS A 213 -9.02 2.68 11.95
N LYS A 214 -10.21 2.17 12.29
CA LYS A 214 -11.46 2.88 11.98
C LYS A 214 -11.41 4.20 12.75
N VAL A 215 -11.09 5.30 12.09
CA VAL A 215 -11.12 6.64 12.72
C VAL A 215 -12.56 6.90 13.21
N SER A 216 -12.78 7.53 14.35
CA SER A 216 -14.11 7.82 14.93
C SER A 216 -15.15 8.37 13.90
N TYR A 217 -14.73 9.23 12.97
CA TYR A 217 -15.58 9.75 11.88
C TYR A 217 -16.06 8.69 10.87
N GLU A 218 -15.28 7.63 10.67
CA GLU A 218 -15.53 6.55 9.72
C GLU A 218 -16.68 5.64 10.18
N LYS A 219 -16.86 5.48 11.50
CA LYS A 219 -18.01 4.81 12.14
C LYS A 219 -19.29 5.63 11.92
N LEU A 220 -19.20 6.96 11.93
CA LEU A 220 -20.32 7.87 11.67
C LEU A 220 -20.77 7.80 10.21
N GLU A 221 -19.85 7.88 9.26
CA GLU A 221 -20.16 7.76 7.82
C GLU A 221 -20.69 6.36 7.44
N GLU A 222 -20.22 5.29 8.09
CA GLU A 222 -20.71 3.91 7.90
C GLU A 222 -22.12 3.76 8.48
N LYS A 223 -22.36 4.29 9.69
CA LYS A 223 -23.70 4.40 10.29
C LYS A 223 -24.64 5.24 9.42
N LEU A 224 -24.17 6.36 8.87
CA LEU A 224 -24.93 7.21 7.96
C LEU A 224 -25.22 6.49 6.64
N ALA A 225 -24.26 5.79 6.03
CA ALA A 225 -24.48 5.01 4.82
C ALA A 225 -25.49 3.87 5.02
N ASN A 226 -25.45 3.22 6.18
CA ASN A 226 -26.37 2.14 6.55
C ASN A 226 -27.77 2.66 6.95
N SER A 227 -27.85 3.80 7.64
CA SER A 227 -29.12 4.44 8.05
C SER A 227 -29.84 5.16 6.90
N MET A 228 -29.09 5.77 5.98
CA MET A 228 -29.64 6.50 4.82
C MET A 228 -29.97 5.62 3.62
N GLY A 229 -29.89 4.29 3.78
CA GLY A 229 -30.06 3.30 2.71
C GLY A 229 -31.42 3.30 2.01
N ASN A 230 -32.48 3.87 2.61
CA ASN A 230 -33.86 3.68 2.15
C ASN A 230 -34.63 4.95 1.73
N ASN A 231 -34.15 6.17 1.98
CA ASN A 231 -34.90 7.40 1.66
C ASN A 231 -34.05 8.53 1.03
N ARG A 232 -34.29 8.83 -0.26
CA ARG A 232 -33.64 9.94 -1.00
C ARG A 232 -33.89 11.32 -0.38
N LEU A 233 -35.04 11.53 0.26
CA LEU A 233 -35.36 12.79 0.95
C LEU A 233 -34.44 13.04 2.16
N CYS A 234 -34.09 11.98 2.91
CA CYS A 234 -33.18 12.07 4.06
C CYS A 234 -31.74 12.43 3.67
N LEU A 235 -31.27 12.03 2.48
CA LEU A 235 -29.92 12.37 1.98
C LEU A 235 -29.74 13.87 1.72
N LEU A 236 -30.81 14.55 1.29
CA LEU A 236 -30.76 15.98 0.99
C LEU A 236 -30.94 16.83 2.25
N THR A 237 -31.83 16.42 3.17
CA THR A 237 -32.01 17.11 4.45
C THR A 237 -30.81 16.89 5.38
N SER A 238 -30.32 15.65 5.51
CA SER A 238 -29.08 15.35 6.27
C SER A 238 -27.85 15.96 5.61
N GLY A 239 -27.78 15.97 4.27
CA GLY A 239 -26.70 16.59 3.53
C GLY A 239 -26.66 18.11 3.69
N SER A 240 -27.83 18.77 3.71
CA SER A 240 -27.96 20.19 4.01
C SER A 240 -27.52 20.52 5.44
N VAL A 241 -27.99 19.76 6.43
CA VAL A 241 -27.59 19.94 7.84
C VAL A 241 -26.09 19.68 8.03
N MET A 242 -25.53 18.64 7.40
CA MET A 242 -24.08 18.37 7.42
C MET A 242 -23.29 19.49 6.73
N LEU A 243 -23.82 20.09 5.66
CA LEU A 243 -23.18 21.23 5.00
C LEU A 243 -23.17 22.46 5.89
N CYS A 244 -24.31 22.78 6.52
CA CYS A 244 -24.43 23.87 7.47
C CYS A 244 -23.50 23.67 8.67
N ALA A 245 -23.48 22.47 9.26
CA ALA A 245 -22.58 22.12 10.36
C ALA A 245 -21.10 22.20 9.93
N ALA A 246 -20.75 21.73 8.74
CA ALA A 246 -19.39 21.81 8.22
C ALA A 246 -18.94 23.25 7.98
N CYS A 247 -19.80 24.09 7.41
CA CYS A 247 -19.45 25.46 7.10
C CYS A 247 -19.56 26.41 8.33
N CYS A 248 -20.27 26.03 9.41
CA CYS A 248 -20.42 26.83 10.65
C CYS A 248 -19.54 26.35 11.82
N ALA A 249 -19.20 25.06 11.89
CA ALA A 249 -18.47 24.44 13.00
C ALA A 249 -17.50 23.34 12.50
N PRO A 250 -16.57 23.65 11.58
CA PRO A 250 -15.71 22.64 10.94
C PRO A 250 -14.88 21.82 11.94
N ARG A 251 -14.43 22.45 13.03
CA ARG A 251 -13.63 21.81 14.08
C ARG A 251 -14.38 20.70 14.82
N HIS A 252 -15.69 20.86 15.02
CA HIS A 252 -16.52 19.84 15.68
C HIS A 252 -16.75 18.59 14.79
N LEU A 253 -16.51 18.69 13.48
CA LEU A 253 -16.53 17.58 12.54
C LEU A 253 -15.14 17.01 12.22
N GLY A 254 -14.12 17.43 12.97
CA GLY A 254 -12.74 16.92 12.84
C GLY A 254 -11.99 17.42 11.63
N TYR A 255 -12.39 18.53 11.03
CA TYR A 255 -11.62 19.14 9.95
C TYR A 255 -10.38 19.86 10.51
N SER A 256 -9.28 19.74 9.77
CA SER A 256 -7.99 20.38 10.08
C SER A 256 -8.09 21.90 10.08
N GLU A 257 -7.30 22.56 10.94
CA GLU A 257 -7.22 24.02 11.01
C GLU A 257 -6.70 24.65 9.71
N ASP A 258 -5.97 23.87 8.90
CA ASP A 258 -5.37 24.34 7.65
C ASP A 258 -6.35 24.33 6.46
N MET A 259 -7.58 23.82 6.65
CA MET A 259 -8.64 23.84 5.64
C MET A 259 -9.44 25.14 5.72
N ASN A 260 -9.59 25.81 4.58
CA ASN A 260 -10.49 26.97 4.50
C ASN A 260 -11.95 26.54 4.31
N ARG A 261 -12.90 27.48 4.43
CA ARG A 261 -14.34 27.20 4.25
C ARG A 261 -14.65 26.57 2.90
N HIS A 262 -13.96 26.97 1.83
CA HIS A 262 -14.14 26.38 0.51
C HIS A 262 -13.72 24.90 0.49
N ASP A 263 -12.58 24.55 1.08
CA ASP A 263 -12.12 23.16 1.18
C ASP A 263 -13.14 22.32 1.96
N VAL A 264 -13.58 22.80 3.12
CA VAL A 264 -14.57 22.11 3.97
C VAL A 264 -15.89 21.85 3.22
N CYS A 265 -16.46 22.89 2.61
CA CYS A 265 -17.71 22.73 1.87
C CYS A 265 -17.49 21.86 0.61
N THR A 266 -16.29 21.87 0.00
CA THR A 266 -15.93 20.96 -1.12
C THR A 266 -15.85 19.50 -0.67
N VAL A 267 -15.25 19.21 0.48
CA VAL A 267 -15.21 17.84 1.04
C VAL A 267 -16.62 17.32 1.30
N ALA A 268 -17.47 18.12 1.93
CA ALA A 268 -18.84 17.73 2.21
C ALA A 268 -19.64 17.48 0.90
N CYS A 269 -19.63 18.43 -0.04
CA CYS A 269 -20.41 18.38 -1.28
C CYS A 269 -19.88 17.40 -2.33
N CYS A 270 -18.55 17.33 -2.51
CA CYS A 270 -17.93 16.69 -3.67
C CYS A 270 -17.25 15.36 -3.35
N ALA A 271 -16.89 15.12 -2.09
CA ALA A 271 -16.33 13.86 -1.64
C ALA A 271 -17.34 13.03 -0.83
N ARG A 272 -17.75 13.50 0.36
CA ARG A 272 -18.56 12.73 1.32
C ARG A 272 -19.96 12.40 0.81
N LEU A 273 -20.78 13.40 0.47
CA LEU A 273 -22.15 13.16 0.03
C LEU A 273 -22.23 12.25 -1.21
N PRO A 274 -21.43 12.48 -2.28
CA PRO A 274 -21.45 11.58 -3.43
C PRO A 274 -20.95 10.17 -3.11
N ALA A 275 -20.00 10.01 -2.20
CA ALA A 275 -19.49 8.71 -1.80
C ALA A 275 -20.54 7.90 -1.05
N VAL A 276 -21.25 8.53 -0.10
CA VAL A 276 -22.35 7.90 0.62
C VAL A 276 -23.51 7.57 -0.32
N ALA A 277 -23.93 8.54 -1.16
CA ALA A 277 -25.02 8.34 -2.10
C ALA A 277 -24.75 7.22 -3.13
N LYS A 278 -23.47 7.01 -3.50
CA LYS A 278 -23.04 5.97 -4.45
C LYS A 278 -22.53 4.70 -3.79
N ARG A 279 -22.52 4.64 -2.44
CA ARG A 279 -21.95 3.53 -1.66
C ARG A 279 -20.54 3.16 -2.13
N LEU A 280 -19.70 4.17 -2.35
CA LEU A 280 -18.32 3.92 -2.76
C LEU A 280 -17.54 3.30 -1.61
N ASP A 281 -16.73 2.29 -1.92
CA ASP A 281 -15.73 1.83 -0.98
C ASP A 281 -14.68 2.94 -0.78
N ARG A 282 -14.19 3.11 0.46
CA ARG A 282 -13.24 4.19 0.81
C ARG A 282 -11.81 3.95 0.31
N TYR A 283 -11.57 2.81 -0.35
CA TYR A 283 -10.22 2.41 -0.77
C TYR A 283 -9.93 2.77 -2.22
N GLY A 284 -10.93 2.71 -3.08
CA GLY A 284 -10.80 2.95 -4.52
C GLY A 284 -11.19 4.36 -4.95
N VAL A 285 -10.50 4.84 -5.99
CA VAL A 285 -10.74 6.15 -6.58
C VAL A 285 -11.61 6.01 -7.83
N LEU A 286 -12.61 6.88 -7.98
CA LEU A 286 -13.44 6.94 -9.18
C LEU A 286 -12.66 7.51 -10.37
N ALA A 287 -12.51 6.69 -11.41
CA ALA A 287 -11.90 7.11 -12.67
C ALA A 287 -12.91 7.87 -13.58
N PRO A 288 -12.45 8.89 -14.33
CA PRO A 288 -13.26 9.54 -15.37
C PRO A 288 -13.42 8.63 -16.60
N ARG A 289 -14.32 9.03 -17.51
CA ARG A 289 -14.39 8.38 -18.84
C ARG A 289 -13.17 8.77 -19.67
N GLY A 290 -12.67 7.85 -20.49
CA GLY A 290 -11.57 8.07 -21.42
C GLY A 290 -10.20 7.66 -20.89
N MET A 291 -10.14 6.83 -19.83
CA MET A 291 -8.87 6.33 -19.27
C MET A 291 -8.05 5.54 -20.29
N ARG A 292 -8.70 4.97 -21.31
CA ARG A 292 -8.06 4.32 -22.46
C ARG A 292 -7.04 5.17 -23.22
N LYS A 293 -7.02 6.49 -23.01
CA LYS A 293 -6.02 7.41 -23.61
C LYS A 293 -4.65 7.30 -22.94
N LEU A 294 -4.55 6.71 -21.75
CA LEU A 294 -3.31 6.57 -20.98
C LEU A 294 -2.57 5.28 -21.37
N ILE A 295 -2.29 5.10 -22.67
CA ILE A 295 -1.80 3.83 -23.23
C ILE A 295 -0.42 3.39 -22.70
N GLY A 296 0.40 4.32 -22.22
CA GLY A 296 1.73 4.05 -21.64
C GLY A 296 1.70 3.68 -20.15
N LEU A 297 0.52 3.44 -19.57
CA LEU A 297 0.38 3.19 -18.14
C LEU A 297 0.83 1.77 -17.79
N HIS A 298 1.85 1.66 -16.93
CA HIS A 298 2.34 0.38 -16.41
C HIS A 298 1.74 0.04 -15.04
N THR A 299 1.44 1.03 -14.22
CA THR A 299 0.82 0.84 -12.90
C THR A 299 -0.44 1.69 -12.78
N LEU A 300 -1.57 1.03 -12.56
CA LEU A 300 -2.81 1.64 -12.13
C LEU A 300 -3.11 1.20 -10.69
N GLY A 301 -3.07 2.14 -9.76
CA GLY A 301 -3.45 1.93 -8.36
C GLY A 301 -4.95 1.69 -8.20
N VAL A 302 -5.43 1.71 -6.94
CA VAL A 302 -6.78 1.24 -6.61
C VAL A 302 -7.84 2.13 -7.27
N VAL A 303 -8.49 1.61 -8.31
CA VAL A 303 -9.61 2.27 -9.01
C VAL A 303 -10.91 1.52 -8.78
N ASN A 304 -12.00 2.26 -8.57
CA ASN A 304 -13.32 1.64 -8.46
C ASN A 304 -13.88 1.34 -9.86
N VAL A 305 -14.21 0.07 -10.10
CA VAL A 305 -14.69 -0.46 -11.39
C VAL A 305 -16.19 -0.76 -11.43
N ALA A 306 -16.97 -0.23 -10.47
CA ALA A 306 -18.44 -0.41 -10.46
C ALA A 306 -19.11 0.09 -11.74
N ARG A 307 -18.49 1.05 -12.44
CA ARG A 307 -18.97 1.59 -13.72
C ARG A 307 -18.39 0.81 -14.89
N ALA A 308 -19.25 0.18 -15.70
CA ALA A 308 -18.85 -0.61 -16.87
C ALA A 308 -17.89 0.13 -17.84
N VAL A 309 -18.07 1.44 -18.02
CA VAL A 309 -17.17 2.25 -18.89
C VAL A 309 -15.71 2.21 -18.43
N VAL A 310 -15.47 2.13 -17.12
CA VAL A 310 -14.10 2.07 -16.57
C VAL A 310 -13.46 0.73 -16.90
N ILE A 311 -14.21 -0.38 -16.79
CA ILE A 311 -13.76 -1.72 -17.18
C ILE A 311 -13.38 -1.73 -18.67
N GLN A 312 -14.22 -1.16 -19.53
CA GLN A 312 -13.95 -1.08 -20.97
C GLN A 312 -12.72 -0.22 -21.30
N ASP A 313 -12.49 0.86 -20.55
CA ASP A 313 -11.29 1.66 -20.73
C ASP A 313 -10.03 0.90 -20.28
N ILE A 314 -10.08 0.17 -19.15
CA ILE A 314 -8.97 -0.66 -18.65
C ILE A 314 -8.60 -1.75 -19.66
N LYS A 315 -9.58 -2.35 -20.35
CA LYS A 315 -9.35 -3.34 -21.42
C LYS A 315 -8.42 -2.85 -22.52
N LYS A 316 -8.31 -1.53 -22.73
CA LYS A 316 -7.42 -0.92 -23.73
C LYS A 316 -6.02 -0.60 -23.22
N LEU A 317 -5.75 -0.79 -21.92
CA LEU A 317 -4.47 -0.49 -21.27
C LEU A 317 -3.58 -1.75 -21.21
N THR A 318 -3.21 -2.26 -22.38
CA THR A 318 -2.50 -3.55 -22.52
C THR A 318 -1.05 -3.56 -22.01
N TRP A 319 -0.48 -2.38 -21.74
CA TRP A 319 0.85 -2.22 -21.13
C TRP A 319 0.84 -2.29 -19.60
N LEU A 320 -0.32 -2.49 -18.98
CA LEU A 320 -0.42 -2.63 -17.53
C LEU A 320 0.33 -3.86 -17.04
N ARG A 321 1.28 -3.62 -16.13
CA ARG A 321 1.97 -4.64 -15.34
C ARG A 321 1.36 -4.78 -13.95
N LYS A 322 0.78 -3.71 -13.41
CA LYS A 322 0.17 -3.70 -12.07
C LYS A 322 -1.20 -3.03 -12.09
N LEU A 323 -2.20 -3.74 -11.60
CA LEU A 323 -3.58 -3.26 -11.52
C LEU A 323 -4.15 -3.55 -10.13
N ALA A 324 -4.73 -2.52 -9.51
CA ALA A 324 -5.52 -2.68 -8.29
C ALA A 324 -6.93 -2.12 -8.49
N VAL A 325 -7.96 -2.85 -8.05
CA VAL A 325 -9.35 -2.48 -8.29
C VAL A 325 -10.24 -2.72 -7.07
N THR A 326 -11.31 -1.93 -6.99
CA THR A 326 -12.42 -2.11 -6.04
C THR A 326 -13.78 -2.02 -6.74
N GLY A 327 -14.87 -2.29 -6.01
CA GLY A 327 -16.23 -2.15 -6.55
C GLY A 327 -16.63 -3.27 -7.52
N ILE A 328 -15.97 -4.43 -7.43
CA ILE A 328 -16.38 -5.66 -8.11
C ILE A 328 -17.56 -6.27 -7.37
N ASN A 329 -18.58 -6.71 -8.11
CA ASN A 329 -19.77 -7.38 -7.58
C ASN A 329 -20.33 -8.35 -8.64
N GLY A 330 -21.37 -9.12 -8.27
CA GLY A 330 -21.97 -10.11 -9.16
C GLY A 330 -22.48 -9.57 -10.51
N ARG A 331 -22.75 -8.25 -10.64
CA ARG A 331 -23.23 -7.66 -11.90
C ARG A 331 -22.12 -7.31 -12.89
N ASN A 332 -20.88 -7.15 -12.42
CA ASN A 332 -19.76 -6.74 -13.26
C ASN A 332 -18.60 -7.75 -13.29
N GLY A 333 -18.68 -8.83 -12.50
CA GLY A 333 -17.65 -9.87 -12.40
C GLY A 333 -17.25 -10.48 -13.74
N GLU A 334 -18.21 -10.85 -14.59
CA GLU A 334 -17.95 -11.41 -15.92
C GLU A 334 -17.18 -10.44 -16.83
N ASN A 335 -17.65 -9.20 -16.94
CA ASN A 335 -17.01 -8.18 -17.78
C ASN A 335 -15.61 -7.82 -17.25
N PHE A 336 -15.45 -7.81 -15.93
CA PHE A 336 -14.14 -7.63 -15.31
C PHE A 336 -13.21 -8.80 -15.64
N CYS A 337 -13.63 -10.05 -15.44
CA CYS A 337 -12.82 -11.24 -15.72
C CYS A 337 -12.39 -11.30 -17.19
N SER A 338 -13.31 -11.08 -18.13
CA SER A 338 -12.98 -11.03 -19.56
C SER A 338 -12.01 -9.90 -19.91
N THR A 339 -12.08 -8.77 -19.22
CA THR A 339 -11.12 -7.67 -19.37
C THR A 339 -9.72 -8.07 -18.90
N ILE A 340 -9.61 -8.72 -17.74
CA ILE A 340 -8.32 -9.16 -17.19
C ILE A 340 -7.65 -10.19 -18.11
N ASN A 341 -8.41 -11.09 -18.75
CA ASN A 341 -7.87 -12.05 -19.71
C ASN A 341 -7.14 -11.37 -20.90
N ASN A 342 -7.44 -10.11 -21.21
CA ASN A 342 -6.78 -9.36 -22.29
C ASN A 342 -5.47 -8.66 -21.84
N LEU A 343 -5.16 -8.65 -20.54
CA LEU A 343 -3.98 -7.97 -19.98
C LEU A 343 -2.81 -8.96 -19.85
N ASN A 344 -2.25 -9.38 -20.97
CA ASN A 344 -1.19 -10.41 -21.04
C ASN A 344 0.13 -10.03 -20.35
N ARG A 345 0.42 -8.73 -20.19
CA ARG A 345 1.62 -8.22 -19.48
C ARG A 345 1.41 -8.05 -17.98
N LEU A 346 0.24 -8.42 -17.44
CA LEU A 346 -0.10 -8.19 -16.05
C LEU A 346 0.70 -9.11 -15.13
N GLU A 347 1.53 -8.51 -14.27
CA GLU A 347 2.41 -9.19 -13.30
C GLU A 347 1.83 -9.13 -11.89
N SER A 348 1.01 -8.12 -11.58
CA SER A 348 0.39 -7.96 -10.26
C SER A 348 -1.05 -7.51 -10.34
N LEU A 349 -1.93 -8.25 -9.66
CA LEU A 349 -3.36 -7.99 -9.58
C LEU A 349 -3.79 -7.90 -8.12
N SER A 350 -4.52 -6.83 -7.78
CA SER A 350 -5.14 -6.66 -6.47
C SER A 350 -6.62 -6.40 -6.65
N ILE A 351 -7.45 -7.25 -6.06
CA ILE A 351 -8.90 -7.17 -6.12
C ILE A 351 -9.43 -7.00 -4.71
N ARG A 352 -10.22 -5.95 -4.47
CA ARG A 352 -10.88 -5.71 -3.19
C ARG A 352 -12.38 -5.54 -3.35
N SER A 353 -13.15 -6.39 -2.68
CA SER A 353 -14.59 -6.22 -2.50
C SER A 353 -14.99 -6.85 -1.16
N GLU A 354 -14.93 -6.05 -0.09
CA GLU A 354 -15.23 -6.49 1.27
C GLU A 354 -16.70 -6.30 1.62
N GLY A 355 -17.17 -7.03 2.64
CA GLY A 355 -18.58 -7.12 3.02
C GLY A 355 -19.24 -8.37 2.45
N GLU A 356 -20.55 -8.49 2.67
CA GLU A 356 -21.36 -9.60 2.17
C GLU A 356 -22.22 -9.09 0.99
N PRO A 357 -22.14 -9.68 -0.22
CA PRO A 357 -21.47 -10.95 -0.55
C PRO A 357 -19.97 -10.82 -0.93
N GLY A 358 -19.42 -9.60 -0.98
CA GLY A 358 -17.98 -9.38 -1.21
C GLY A 358 -17.50 -9.85 -2.59
N LEU A 359 -16.49 -10.73 -2.62
CA LEU A 359 -15.96 -11.36 -3.84
C LEU A 359 -16.65 -12.69 -4.18
N CYS A 360 -17.63 -13.11 -3.38
CA CYS A 360 -18.33 -14.37 -3.57
C CYS A 360 -18.99 -14.37 -4.95
N GLU A 361 -18.80 -15.46 -5.68
CA GLU A 361 -19.24 -15.64 -7.07
C GLU A 361 -18.77 -14.56 -8.06
N CYS A 362 -17.91 -13.61 -7.69
CA CYS A 362 -17.53 -12.52 -8.60
C CYS A 362 -16.43 -12.92 -9.59
N LEU A 363 -15.63 -13.93 -9.24
CA LEU A 363 -14.38 -14.28 -9.93
C LEU A 363 -14.42 -15.63 -10.66
N HIS A 364 -15.58 -16.30 -10.71
CA HIS A 364 -15.69 -17.63 -11.29
C HIS A 364 -15.63 -17.63 -12.84
N TRP A 365 -15.96 -16.50 -13.48
CA TRP A 365 -15.90 -16.33 -14.94
C TRP A 365 -14.48 -16.22 -15.52
N MET A 366 -13.43 -16.24 -14.69
CA MET A 366 -12.06 -16.17 -15.17
C MET A 366 -11.60 -17.51 -15.75
N THR A 367 -11.83 -17.70 -17.05
CA THR A 367 -11.52 -18.94 -17.79
C THR A 367 -10.05 -19.05 -18.22
N SER A 368 -9.34 -17.93 -18.38
CA SER A 368 -7.93 -17.88 -18.83
C SER A 368 -7.16 -16.82 -18.03
N PRO A 369 -6.69 -17.16 -16.82
CA PRO A 369 -6.02 -16.18 -15.96
C PRO A 369 -4.70 -15.70 -16.59
N PRO A 370 -4.22 -14.49 -16.27
CA PRO A 370 -2.98 -13.96 -16.85
C PRO A 370 -1.76 -14.81 -16.51
N GLU A 371 -1.08 -15.35 -17.53
CA GLU A 371 0.02 -16.31 -17.37
C GLU A 371 1.25 -15.71 -16.67
N ASN A 372 1.49 -14.41 -16.86
CA ASN A 372 2.63 -13.69 -16.28
C ASN A 372 2.39 -13.20 -14.84
N LEU A 373 1.27 -13.57 -14.22
CA LEU A 373 0.90 -13.07 -12.90
C LEU A 373 1.82 -13.64 -11.81
N GLN A 374 2.59 -12.76 -11.18
CA GLN A 374 3.54 -13.10 -10.11
C GLN A 374 3.05 -12.72 -8.72
N SER A 375 2.10 -11.78 -8.62
CA SER A 375 1.53 -11.36 -7.33
C SER A 375 0.03 -11.15 -7.41
N LEU A 376 -0.71 -11.86 -6.56
CA LEU A 376 -2.16 -11.77 -6.46
C LEU A 376 -2.56 -11.34 -5.04
N LYS A 377 -3.50 -10.41 -4.95
CA LYS A 377 -4.11 -10.00 -3.68
C LYS A 377 -5.62 -10.08 -3.81
N LEU A 378 -6.25 -10.88 -2.96
CA LEU A 378 -7.70 -11.06 -2.89
C LEU A 378 -8.18 -10.60 -1.53
N TYR A 379 -8.95 -9.51 -1.52
CA TYR A 379 -9.48 -8.89 -0.31
C TYR A 379 -11.01 -8.90 -0.37
N GLY A 380 -11.65 -9.65 0.53
CA GLY A 380 -13.10 -9.79 0.59
C GLY A 380 -13.60 -11.21 0.45
N ASN A 381 -14.86 -11.44 0.86
CA ASN A 381 -15.41 -12.78 1.09
C ASN A 381 -15.38 -13.62 -0.20
N LEU A 382 -14.73 -14.78 -0.17
CA LEU A 382 -14.69 -15.74 -1.28
C LEU A 382 -15.44 -17.02 -0.96
N ILE A 383 -15.48 -17.43 0.32
CA ILE A 383 -15.94 -18.73 0.82
C ILE A 383 -15.09 -19.90 0.31
N LYS A 384 -14.80 -19.96 -0.99
CA LYS A 384 -13.97 -20.97 -1.65
C LYS A 384 -12.96 -20.34 -2.60
N LEU A 385 -11.77 -20.91 -2.68
CA LEU A 385 -10.74 -20.40 -3.58
C LEU A 385 -11.15 -20.62 -5.06
N PRO A 386 -11.06 -19.60 -5.94
CA PRO A 386 -11.40 -19.75 -7.35
C PRO A 386 -10.50 -20.75 -8.08
N ARG A 387 -11.09 -21.63 -8.91
CA ARG A 387 -10.39 -22.71 -9.65
C ARG A 387 -9.31 -22.25 -10.62
N TRP A 388 -9.28 -20.98 -11.00
CA TRP A 388 -8.22 -20.45 -11.86
C TRP A 388 -6.94 -20.13 -11.08
N VAL A 389 -7.00 -19.97 -9.76
CA VAL A 389 -5.83 -19.64 -8.92
C VAL A 389 -4.82 -20.78 -8.95
N GLN A 390 -5.27 -22.03 -8.89
CA GLN A 390 -4.42 -23.23 -9.02
C GLN A 390 -3.73 -23.36 -10.40
N ARG A 391 -4.20 -22.64 -11.44
CA ARG A 391 -3.59 -22.66 -12.77
C ARG A 391 -2.43 -21.66 -12.92
N LEU A 392 -2.22 -20.79 -11.94
CA LEU A 392 -1.18 -19.76 -11.98
C LEU A 392 0.20 -20.34 -11.66
N GLN A 393 0.89 -20.82 -12.68
CA GLN A 393 2.21 -21.45 -12.53
C GLN A 393 3.30 -20.46 -12.09
N ASN A 394 3.19 -19.18 -12.45
CA ASN A 394 4.19 -18.15 -12.16
C ASN A 394 3.91 -17.35 -10.87
N LEU A 395 2.89 -17.73 -10.08
CA LEU A 395 2.52 -16.97 -8.90
C LEU A 395 3.54 -17.16 -7.78
N VAL A 396 4.22 -16.07 -7.44
CA VAL A 396 5.25 -16.04 -6.38
C VAL A 396 4.68 -15.58 -5.04
N LYS A 397 3.70 -14.68 -5.08
CA LYS A 397 3.14 -14.03 -3.89
C LYS A 397 1.62 -14.03 -3.91
N LEU A 398 1.01 -14.57 -2.85
CA LEU A 398 -0.43 -14.51 -2.63
C LEU A 398 -0.75 -13.79 -1.32
N ASN A 399 -1.69 -12.84 -1.38
CA ASN A 399 -2.27 -12.21 -0.20
C ASN A 399 -3.76 -12.52 -0.14
N LEU A 400 -4.19 -13.05 0.99
CA LEU A 400 -5.59 -13.27 1.33
C LEU A 400 -5.94 -12.36 2.51
N ARG A 401 -7.09 -11.70 2.46
CA ARG A 401 -7.68 -10.96 3.59
C ARG A 401 -9.19 -11.00 3.48
N SER A 402 -9.87 -11.26 4.59
CA SER A 402 -11.32 -11.33 4.67
C SER A 402 -11.92 -12.28 3.65
N THR A 403 -11.16 -13.29 3.20
CA THR A 403 -11.58 -14.26 2.18
C THR A 403 -12.46 -15.34 2.77
N ARG A 404 -12.39 -15.57 4.09
CA ARG A 404 -13.23 -16.53 4.82
C ARG A 404 -13.28 -17.90 4.14
N LEU A 405 -12.13 -18.40 3.68
CA LEU A 405 -12.06 -19.69 3.03
C LEU A 405 -12.51 -20.78 4.01
N SER A 406 -13.56 -21.51 3.67
CA SER A 406 -14.30 -22.39 4.59
C SER A 406 -13.64 -23.77 4.80
N GLY A 407 -12.33 -23.87 4.57
CA GLY A 407 -11.44 -24.73 5.37
C GLY A 407 -11.74 -26.24 5.45
N HIS A 408 -12.40 -26.88 4.48
CA HIS A 408 -12.37 -28.34 4.39
C HIS A 408 -11.15 -28.78 3.57
N ASP A 409 -9.95 -28.76 4.15
CA ASP A 409 -8.61 -29.21 3.67
C ASP A 409 -8.15 -28.85 2.22
N GLY A 410 -9.01 -28.95 1.21
CA GLY A 410 -8.71 -28.78 -0.19
C GLY A 410 -8.21 -27.39 -0.60
N ASP A 411 -8.66 -26.30 0.03
CA ASP A 411 -8.17 -24.94 -0.34
C ASP A 411 -6.72 -24.73 0.14
N VAL A 412 -6.38 -25.19 1.34
CA VAL A 412 -4.99 -25.14 1.87
C VAL A 412 -4.09 -26.06 1.04
N GLU A 413 -4.57 -27.26 0.70
CA GLU A 413 -3.86 -28.21 -0.14
C GLU A 413 -3.58 -27.65 -1.55
N VAL A 414 -4.56 -26.97 -2.15
CA VAL A 414 -4.41 -26.30 -3.44
C VAL A 414 -3.30 -25.24 -3.38
N LEU A 415 -3.29 -24.40 -2.34
CA LEU A 415 -2.23 -23.40 -2.15
C LEU A 415 -0.86 -24.08 -1.95
N GLY A 416 -0.84 -25.18 -1.21
CA GLY A 416 0.36 -25.96 -0.92
C GLY A 416 0.99 -26.67 -2.12
N ARG A 417 0.19 -26.99 -3.14
CA ARG A 417 0.64 -27.61 -4.40
C ARG A 417 1.17 -26.62 -5.44
N MET A 418 1.06 -25.31 -5.20
CA MET A 418 1.52 -24.31 -6.14
C MET A 418 3.06 -24.32 -6.27
N PRO A 419 3.63 -24.46 -7.48
CA PRO A 419 5.05 -24.78 -7.65
C PRO A 419 5.99 -23.62 -7.33
N ASN A 420 5.57 -22.37 -7.56
CA ASN A 420 6.42 -21.19 -7.41
C ASN A 420 5.98 -20.25 -6.26
N LEU A 421 5.00 -20.66 -5.44
CA LEU A 421 4.50 -19.84 -4.35
C LEU A 421 5.53 -19.75 -3.24
N ALA A 422 6.28 -18.64 -3.23
CA ALA A 422 7.35 -18.39 -2.27
C ALA A 422 6.90 -17.57 -1.06
N ILE A 423 5.85 -16.76 -1.21
CA ILE A 423 5.37 -15.84 -0.17
C ILE A 423 3.85 -15.95 -0.04
N LEU A 424 3.38 -16.32 1.15
CA LEU A 424 1.96 -16.41 1.47
C LEU A 424 1.62 -15.46 2.63
N HIS A 425 0.66 -14.57 2.40
CA HIS A 425 0.10 -13.70 3.43
C HIS A 425 -1.32 -14.12 3.73
N LEU A 426 -1.52 -14.62 4.94
CA LEU A 426 -2.81 -14.93 5.54
C LEU A 426 -3.14 -13.80 6.52
N LEU A 427 -3.80 -12.76 6.01
CA LEU A 427 -4.19 -11.59 6.79
C LEU A 427 -5.56 -11.83 7.44
N GLU A 428 -6.10 -10.81 8.11
CA GLU A 428 -7.31 -10.89 8.92
C GLU A 428 -8.43 -11.69 8.22
N LYS A 429 -9.02 -12.68 8.91
CA LYS A 429 -10.16 -13.48 8.42
C LYS A 429 -9.92 -14.14 7.04
N SER A 430 -8.69 -14.62 6.78
CA SER A 430 -8.36 -15.34 5.55
C SER A 430 -9.05 -16.71 5.46
N PHE A 431 -9.05 -17.46 6.56
CA PHE A 431 -9.71 -18.75 6.70
C PHE A 431 -10.83 -18.65 7.74
N GLN A 432 -11.80 -19.54 7.64
CA GLN A 432 -12.86 -19.73 8.61
C GLN A 432 -12.68 -21.10 9.29
N GLY A 433 -12.97 -21.16 10.59
CA GLY A 433 -12.76 -22.34 11.43
C GLY A 433 -11.87 -22.03 12.63
N GLU A 434 -11.83 -22.97 13.58
CA GLU A 434 -11.04 -22.81 14.81
C GLU A 434 -9.61 -23.37 14.65
N GLU A 435 -9.37 -24.26 13.70
CA GLU A 435 -8.07 -24.89 13.46
C GLU A 435 -7.61 -24.65 12.01
N LEU A 436 -6.33 -24.31 11.85
CA LEU A 436 -5.64 -24.25 10.57
C LEU A 436 -4.44 -25.19 10.60
N SER A 437 -4.54 -26.30 9.86
CA SER A 437 -3.50 -27.33 9.79
C SER A 437 -2.75 -27.29 8.45
N PHE A 438 -1.44 -27.49 8.51
CA PHE A 438 -0.58 -27.61 7.34
C PHE A 438 0.00 -29.02 7.29
N GLN A 439 -0.51 -29.81 6.36
CA GLN A 439 -0.21 -31.23 6.21
C GLN A 439 1.25 -31.48 5.74
N ILE A 440 1.69 -32.73 5.82
CA ILE A 440 3.00 -33.17 5.34
C ILE A 440 3.15 -32.95 3.82
N GLY A 441 4.33 -32.49 3.38
CA GLY A 441 4.72 -32.50 1.97
C GLY A 441 4.09 -31.42 1.08
N ILE A 442 3.26 -30.53 1.64
CA ILE A 442 2.72 -29.34 0.98
C ILE A 442 3.60 -28.09 1.23
N PHE A 443 3.44 -27.06 0.39
CA PHE A 443 4.19 -25.79 0.42
C PHE A 443 5.70 -25.96 0.17
N ARG A 444 6.07 -26.72 -0.87
CA ARG A 444 7.48 -27.08 -1.16
C ARG A 444 8.39 -25.92 -1.58
N SER A 445 7.80 -24.80 -1.99
CA SER A 445 8.53 -23.61 -2.45
C SER A 445 8.35 -22.40 -1.53
N LEU A 446 7.56 -22.54 -0.46
CA LEU A 446 7.24 -21.43 0.43
C LEU A 446 8.47 -21.09 1.28
N THR A 447 8.88 -19.82 1.25
CA THR A 447 10.03 -19.28 1.97
C THR A 447 9.62 -18.30 3.06
N VAL A 448 8.51 -17.59 2.85
CA VAL A 448 7.97 -16.61 3.80
C VAL A 448 6.48 -16.86 4.01
N LEU A 449 6.10 -17.06 5.27
CA LEU A 449 4.70 -17.15 5.71
C LEU A 449 4.40 -15.98 6.63
N VAL A 450 3.32 -15.26 6.34
CA VAL A 450 2.88 -14.11 7.12
C VAL A 450 1.46 -14.34 7.62
N PHE A 451 1.29 -14.29 8.93
CA PHE A 451 -0.02 -14.19 9.59
C PHE A 451 -0.26 -12.76 10.04
N GLY A 452 -1.45 -12.23 9.76
CA GLY A 452 -1.87 -10.92 10.26
C GLY A 452 -3.28 -10.99 10.82
N ASN A 453 -3.41 -11.14 12.14
CA ASN A 453 -4.65 -11.36 12.89
C ASN A 453 -5.39 -12.66 12.49
N PHE A 454 -5.80 -13.44 13.48
CA PHE A 454 -6.24 -14.82 13.29
C PHE A 454 -7.76 -15.00 13.14
N GLY A 455 -8.55 -13.94 13.33
CA GLY A 455 -9.99 -13.98 13.07
C GLY A 455 -10.74 -14.86 14.08
N ASP A 456 -11.09 -16.09 13.70
CA ASP A 456 -11.77 -17.06 14.58
C ASP A 456 -10.87 -18.28 14.87
N ILE A 457 -9.66 -18.32 14.29
CA ILE A 457 -8.70 -19.40 14.47
C ILE A 457 -8.16 -19.35 15.91
N LYS A 458 -8.10 -20.52 16.54
CA LYS A 458 -7.56 -20.78 17.89
C LYS A 458 -6.30 -21.64 17.86
N LEU A 459 -6.11 -22.47 16.84
CA LEU A 459 -4.94 -23.34 16.70
C LEU A 459 -4.36 -23.28 15.29
N VAL A 460 -3.04 -23.07 15.19
CA VAL A 460 -2.27 -23.21 13.96
C VAL A 460 -1.30 -24.38 14.12
N LYS A 461 -1.50 -25.44 13.34
CA LYS A 461 -0.77 -26.69 13.43
C LYS A 461 0.11 -26.91 12.20
N PHE A 462 1.39 -27.21 12.43
CA PHE A 462 2.32 -27.64 11.38
C PHE A 462 2.61 -29.13 11.56
N ASP A 463 2.25 -29.96 10.59
CA ASP A 463 2.59 -31.38 10.63
C ASP A 463 4.06 -31.59 10.24
N GLN A 464 4.64 -32.70 10.71
CA GLN A 464 6.03 -33.05 10.40
C GLN A 464 6.25 -33.14 8.88
N GLY A 465 7.24 -32.41 8.37
CA GLY A 465 7.53 -32.35 6.93
C GLY A 465 6.68 -31.35 6.14
N ALA A 466 5.88 -30.51 6.79
CA ALA A 466 5.27 -29.34 6.18
C ALA A 466 6.32 -28.25 5.87
N MET A 467 6.10 -27.48 4.79
CA MET A 467 6.87 -26.27 4.45
C MET A 467 8.41 -26.43 4.52
N PRO A 468 9.00 -27.39 3.79
CA PRO A 468 10.40 -27.77 3.97
C PRO A 468 11.43 -26.65 3.68
N LYS A 469 11.04 -25.59 2.97
CA LYS A 469 11.90 -24.44 2.62
C LYS A 469 11.53 -23.15 3.34
N LEU A 470 10.65 -23.20 4.34
CA LEU A 470 10.23 -22.00 5.06
C LEU A 470 11.43 -21.43 5.84
N GLU A 471 11.87 -20.23 5.47
CA GLU A 471 13.00 -19.55 6.12
C GLU A 471 12.53 -18.50 7.12
N GLN A 472 11.38 -17.88 6.86
CA GLN A 472 10.88 -16.78 7.66
C GLN A 472 9.40 -16.94 8.00
N LEU A 473 9.08 -16.85 9.29
CA LEU A 473 7.71 -16.80 9.81
C LEU A 473 7.44 -15.41 10.41
N GLN A 474 6.41 -14.73 9.92
CA GLN A 474 6.02 -13.41 10.40
C GLN A 474 4.62 -13.47 11.00
N VAL A 475 4.48 -13.11 12.27
CA VAL A 475 3.21 -13.15 12.99
C VAL A 475 2.91 -11.77 13.54
N ARG A 476 1.81 -11.18 13.07
CA ARG A 476 1.23 -9.97 13.63
C ARG A 476 -0.09 -10.31 14.31
N ASN A 477 -0.17 -10.00 15.60
CA ASN A 477 -1.38 -10.17 16.39
C ASN A 477 -1.72 -8.83 17.07
N ASP A 478 -2.70 -8.13 16.52
CA ASP A 478 -3.17 -6.85 17.02
C ASP A 478 -4.38 -7.07 17.95
N TRP A 479 -4.17 -6.81 19.24
CA TRP A 479 -5.16 -6.92 20.30
C TRP A 479 -5.98 -5.63 20.37
N ARG A 480 -7.18 -5.63 19.80
CA ARG A 480 -8.07 -4.47 19.91
C ARG A 480 -8.93 -4.57 21.16
N VAL A 481 -8.89 -3.52 21.97
CA VAL A 481 -9.62 -3.44 23.24
C VAL A 481 -10.68 -2.36 23.11
N SER A 482 -11.95 -2.70 23.35
CA SER A 482 -13.04 -1.73 23.42
C SER A 482 -13.80 -1.85 24.74
N ALA A 483 -14.37 -0.73 25.19
CA ALA A 483 -15.20 -0.69 26.39
C ALA A 483 -16.50 -1.49 26.23
N GLU A 484 -17.01 -1.60 24.99
CA GLU A 484 -18.28 -2.24 24.67
C GLU A 484 -18.17 -3.78 24.51
N ASN A 485 -17.05 -4.29 23.97
CA ASN A 485 -16.91 -5.71 23.58
C ASN A 485 -15.71 -6.42 24.24
N GLY A 486 -15.01 -5.77 25.17
CA GLY A 486 -13.80 -6.31 25.80
C GLY A 486 -12.61 -6.40 24.81
N CYS A 487 -11.76 -7.40 24.99
CA CYS A 487 -10.62 -7.64 24.10
C CYS A 487 -10.99 -8.61 22.97
N SER A 488 -10.68 -8.24 21.73
CA SER A 488 -10.88 -9.06 20.53
C SER A 488 -9.59 -9.65 19.96
N GLY A 489 -8.49 -9.61 20.73
CA GLY A 489 -7.28 -10.35 20.39
C GLY A 489 -7.52 -11.85 20.53
N ASN A 490 -7.15 -12.62 19.51
CA ASN A 490 -7.28 -14.07 19.58
C ASN A 490 -6.11 -14.68 20.34
N GLU A 491 -6.44 -15.51 21.33
CA GLU A 491 -5.54 -16.49 21.90
C GLU A 491 -5.35 -17.63 20.90
N VAL A 492 -4.33 -17.49 20.05
CA VAL A 492 -3.95 -18.54 19.09
C VAL A 492 -2.80 -19.34 19.64
N ALA A 493 -2.97 -20.65 19.72
CA ALA A 493 -1.90 -21.59 19.98
C ALA A 493 -1.20 -21.97 18.67
N PHE A 494 0.12 -22.15 18.76
CA PHE A 494 0.93 -22.76 17.71
C PHE A 494 1.39 -24.15 18.14
N SER A 495 1.45 -25.08 17.20
CA SER A 495 2.04 -26.42 17.39
C SER A 495 2.84 -26.85 16.16
N GLY A 496 3.93 -27.60 16.39
CA GLY A 496 4.77 -28.15 15.32
C GLY A 496 5.78 -27.16 14.72
N LEU A 497 6.06 -26.03 15.39
CA LEU A 497 7.10 -25.09 14.95
C LEU A 497 8.51 -25.74 14.99
N ASP A 498 8.70 -26.73 15.84
CA ASP A 498 9.88 -27.58 15.97
C ASP A 498 10.13 -28.45 14.74
N PHE A 499 9.09 -28.76 13.95
CA PHE A 499 9.21 -29.57 12.74
C PHE A 499 9.69 -28.81 11.50
N LEU A 500 9.79 -27.48 11.56
CA LEU A 500 10.17 -26.64 10.43
C LEU A 500 11.69 -26.71 10.19
N PRO A 501 12.17 -27.37 9.12
CA PRO A 501 13.59 -27.78 9.05
C PRO A 501 14.55 -26.69 8.55
N SER A 502 14.02 -25.64 7.91
CA SER A 502 14.78 -24.56 7.25
C SER A 502 14.56 -23.18 7.86
N ILE A 503 13.80 -23.09 8.96
CA ILE A 503 13.45 -21.82 9.57
C ILE A 503 14.71 -21.14 10.14
N LYS A 504 14.90 -19.87 9.80
CA LYS A 504 16.04 -19.05 10.22
C LYS A 504 15.60 -17.93 11.15
N GLU A 505 14.45 -17.34 10.87
CA GLU A 505 13.95 -16.16 11.57
C GLU A 505 12.44 -16.26 11.80
N ALA A 506 11.99 -15.96 13.01
CA ALA A 506 10.61 -15.66 13.31
C ALA A 506 10.49 -14.19 13.76
N ARG A 507 9.50 -13.48 13.24
CA ARG A 507 9.21 -12.10 13.66
C ARG A 507 7.81 -12.03 14.27
N LEU A 508 7.73 -11.47 15.45
CA LEU A 508 6.49 -11.31 16.20
C LEU A 508 6.20 -9.83 16.39
N TRP A 509 5.01 -9.38 16.01
CA TRP A 509 4.50 -8.04 16.31
C TRP A 509 3.22 -8.16 17.12
N LEU A 510 3.27 -7.66 18.36
CA LEU A 510 2.14 -7.64 19.27
C LEU A 510 1.74 -6.19 19.50
N ASN A 511 0.61 -5.78 18.94
CA ASN A 511 0.13 -4.42 19.10
C ASN A 511 -1.15 -4.43 19.94
N ILE A 512 -1.15 -3.73 21.07
CA ILE A 512 -2.38 -3.48 21.82
C ILE A 512 -2.94 -2.15 21.34
N ILE A 513 -4.13 -2.19 20.75
CA ILE A 513 -4.79 -1.03 20.15
C ILE A 513 -6.01 -0.71 21.02
N PRO A 514 -5.92 0.30 21.91
CA PRO A 514 -7.07 0.76 22.66
C PRO A 514 -8.05 1.50 21.74
N ASP A 515 -9.34 1.38 22.03
CA ASP A 515 -10.34 2.30 21.50
C ASP A 515 -10.08 3.72 22.02
N GLU A 516 -10.40 4.76 21.23
CA GLU A 516 -10.13 6.17 21.57
C GLU A 516 -10.80 6.60 22.89
N GLN A 517 -11.83 5.88 23.33
CA GLN A 517 -12.59 6.16 24.56
C GLN A 517 -12.07 5.40 25.79
N LEU A 518 -11.11 4.49 25.63
CA LEU A 518 -10.55 3.71 26.73
C LEU A 518 -9.51 4.56 27.48
N LYS A 519 -9.74 4.82 28.78
CA LYS A 519 -8.79 5.57 29.62
C LYS A 519 -7.57 4.73 29.99
N GLU A 520 -7.78 3.45 30.28
CA GLU A 520 -6.74 2.50 30.69
C GLU A 520 -7.02 1.13 30.07
N ILE A 521 -5.96 0.45 29.64
CA ILE A 521 -6.02 -0.90 29.09
C ILE A 521 -6.01 -1.90 30.27
N PRO A 522 -6.94 -2.87 30.33
CA PRO A 522 -6.96 -3.86 31.41
C PRO A 522 -5.69 -4.72 31.45
N ASP A 523 -5.16 -4.97 32.66
CA ASP A 523 -3.95 -5.79 32.88
C ASP A 523 -4.05 -7.20 32.27
N GLU A 524 -5.25 -7.77 32.24
CA GLU A 524 -5.53 -9.08 31.63
C GLU A 524 -5.12 -9.13 30.15
N VAL A 525 -5.23 -8.03 29.41
CA VAL A 525 -4.85 -7.94 27.99
C VAL A 525 -3.33 -8.06 27.84
N PHE A 526 -2.57 -7.38 28.69
CA PHE A 526 -1.11 -7.48 28.71
C PHE A 526 -0.64 -8.87 29.11
N LEU A 527 -1.32 -9.50 30.08
CA LEU A 527 -1.03 -10.87 30.48
C LEU A 527 -1.27 -11.85 29.33
N LYS A 528 -2.39 -11.73 28.62
CA LYS A 528 -2.69 -12.60 27.47
C LYS A 528 -1.71 -12.41 26.31
N ALA A 529 -1.32 -11.17 26.00
CA ALA A 529 -0.30 -10.90 24.99
C ALA A 529 1.07 -11.50 25.39
N SER A 530 1.45 -11.38 26.66
CA SER A 530 2.67 -11.98 27.21
C SER A 530 2.64 -13.51 27.15
N ASN A 531 1.53 -14.14 27.54
CA ASN A 531 1.36 -15.59 27.48
C ASN A 531 1.46 -16.12 26.04
N PHE A 532 0.90 -15.38 25.08
CA PHE A 532 1.02 -15.71 23.66
C PHE A 532 2.48 -15.63 23.17
N GLU A 533 3.21 -14.59 23.54
CA GLU A 533 4.64 -14.47 23.23
C GLU A 533 5.44 -15.64 23.82
N GLU A 534 5.23 -15.94 25.10
CA GLU A 534 5.94 -17.01 25.80
C GLU A 534 5.66 -18.38 25.20
N HIS A 535 4.40 -18.68 24.89
CA HIS A 535 4.00 -19.91 24.19
C HIS A 535 4.69 -20.03 22.83
N PHE A 536 4.67 -18.96 22.03
CA PHE A 536 5.32 -18.93 20.72
C PHE A 536 6.83 -19.12 20.82
N ARG A 537 7.47 -18.42 21.77
CA ARG A 537 8.91 -18.51 22.03
C ARG A 537 9.32 -19.93 22.46
N THR A 538 8.53 -20.56 23.33
CA THR A 538 8.80 -21.93 23.83
C THR A 538 8.72 -22.95 22.70
N GLN A 539 7.66 -22.89 21.89
CA GLN A 539 7.52 -23.77 20.72
C GLN A 539 8.67 -23.60 19.73
N LEU A 540 9.09 -22.35 19.48
CA LEU A 540 10.16 -22.05 18.56
C LEU A 540 11.55 -22.48 19.09
N ALA A 541 11.77 -22.38 20.40
CA ALA A 541 13.02 -22.78 21.06
C ALA A 541 13.27 -24.29 20.98
N ASN A 542 12.21 -25.10 20.87
CA ASN A 542 12.31 -26.54 20.66
C ASN A 542 12.81 -26.91 19.25
N ASN A 543 12.87 -25.96 18.32
CA ASN A 543 13.34 -26.23 16.98
C ASN A 543 14.87 -26.45 16.96
N PRO A 544 15.38 -27.57 16.39
CA PRO A 544 16.80 -27.91 16.40
C PRO A 544 17.69 -26.91 15.64
N ARG A 545 17.12 -26.03 14.81
CA ARG A 545 17.84 -24.97 14.09
C ARG A 545 18.05 -23.70 14.90
N ASN A 546 17.46 -23.60 16.09
CA ASN A 546 17.52 -22.43 16.97
C ASN A 546 17.30 -21.10 16.21
N PRO A 547 16.13 -20.93 15.55
CA PRO A 547 15.85 -19.76 14.73
C PRO A 547 15.80 -18.48 15.57
N ILE A 548 16.22 -17.37 14.97
CA ILE A 548 16.24 -16.07 15.64
C ILE A 548 14.80 -15.56 15.78
N LEU A 549 14.36 -15.34 17.02
CA LEU A 549 13.12 -14.64 17.30
C LEU A 549 13.39 -13.14 17.43
N LYS A 550 12.78 -12.33 16.57
CA LYS A 550 12.70 -10.88 16.74
C LYS A 550 11.30 -10.49 17.16
N VAL A 551 11.18 -9.89 18.33
CA VAL A 551 9.93 -9.30 18.81
C VAL A 551 10.02 -7.81 18.49
N GLY A 552 9.12 -7.32 17.65
CA GLY A 552 8.99 -5.90 17.39
C GLY A 552 8.37 -5.21 18.60
N GLU A 553 9.03 -4.17 19.11
CA GLU A 553 8.50 -3.35 20.20
C GLU A 553 7.35 -2.46 19.71
N LEU A 554 6.52 -2.03 20.68
CA LEU A 554 5.45 -1.05 20.57
C LEU A 554 5.96 0.28 19.99
N GLU A 555 6.15 0.37 18.68
CA GLU A 555 6.21 1.67 18.02
C GLU A 555 4.80 2.24 17.97
N ASN A 556 4.45 2.98 19.03
CA ASN A 556 3.51 4.08 18.94
C ASN A 556 4.00 5.00 17.82
N GLN A 557 3.57 4.72 16.59
CA GLN A 557 3.66 5.66 15.49
C GLN A 557 2.70 6.81 15.83
N ASN A 558 3.25 7.82 16.49
CA ASN A 558 2.69 9.16 16.62
C ASN A 558 2.35 9.73 15.25
#